data_AF-A0A225DL71-F1
#
_entry.id   AF-A0A225DL71-F1
#
_cell.length_a   1.000
_cell.length_b   1.000
_cell.length_c   1.000
_cell.angle_alpha   90.00
_cell.angle_beta   90.00
_cell.angle_gamma   90.00
#
_symmetry.space_group_name_H-M   'P 1'
#
loop_
_entity.id
_entity.type
_entity.pdbx_description
1 polymer ?
#
loop_
_entity_poly.entity_id
_entity_poly.type
_entity_poly.pdbx_seq_one_letter_code
_entity_poly.pdbx_strand_id
1 'polypeptide(L)'
;MKMYILVRDAVPPGFAILAAAHASLACYLKFRDAPEVAEWLAGPFYKVVCRVTDAEFERAKECPDHVVLTESALGGVEVAAAFRPRAEWPKAFAFYRLYK
;
A
#
# COMPACT_ATOMS: atom_id res chain seq x y z
N MET A 1 2.00 -6.83 -13.54
CA MET A 1 1.25 -6.71 -12.27
C MET A 1 1.94 -5.75 -11.31
N LYS A 2 1.21 -5.07 -10.41
CA LYS A 2 1.78 -4.11 -9.44
C LYS A 2 1.11 -4.19 -8.08
N MET A 3 1.86 -3.89 -7.02
CA MET A 3 1.36 -3.63 -5.66
C MET A 3 1.23 -2.13 -5.45
N TYR A 4 0.09 -1.67 -4.96
CA TYR A 4 -0.06 -0.29 -4.49
C TYR A 4 0.21 -0.20 -3.00
N ILE A 5 0.90 0.87 -2.62
CA ILE A 5 1.16 1.26 -1.24
C ILE A 5 0.72 2.72 -1.12
N LEU A 6 -0.29 2.97 -0.30
CA LEU A 6 -0.84 4.29 -0.06
C LEU A 6 -0.34 4.77 1.30
N VAL A 7 0.34 5.91 1.34
CA VAL A 7 0.79 6.57 2.57
C VAL A 7 -0.10 7.78 2.80
N ARG A 8 -0.64 7.91 4.02
CA ARG A 8 -1.47 9.08 4.38
C ARG A 8 -0.65 10.36 4.31
N ASP A 9 -1.25 11.41 3.78
CA ASP A 9 -0.62 12.72 3.53
C ASP A 9 0.00 13.33 4.81
N ALA A 10 -0.68 13.12 5.95
CA ALA A 10 -0.29 13.60 7.26
C ALA A 10 0.94 12.89 7.86
N VAL A 11 1.40 11.77 7.27
CA VAL A 11 2.56 11.03 7.79
C VAL A 11 3.85 11.80 7.48
N PRO A 12 4.69 12.09 8.48
CA PRO A 12 5.95 12.80 8.24
C PRO A 12 6.86 12.01 7.29
N PRO A 13 7.64 12.68 6.42
CA PRO A 13 8.49 11.98 5.44
C PRO A 13 9.44 10.94 6.02
N GLY A 14 9.98 11.18 7.22
CA GLY A 14 10.85 10.24 7.92
C GLY A 14 10.16 8.91 8.27
N PHE A 15 8.84 8.94 8.53
CA PHE A 15 8.04 7.75 8.78
C PHE A 15 7.47 7.15 7.49
N ALA A 16 7.25 7.94 6.45
CA ALA A 16 6.63 7.47 5.20
C ALA A 16 7.41 6.34 4.52
N ILE A 17 8.75 6.46 4.46
CA ILE A 17 9.62 5.43 3.88
C ILE A 17 9.54 4.13 4.69
N LEU A 18 9.62 4.24 6.03
CA LEU A 18 9.50 3.11 6.95
C LEU A 18 8.13 2.44 6.83
N ALA A 19 7.06 3.22 6.83
CA ALA A 19 5.69 2.75 6.69
C ALA A 19 5.48 2.02 5.36
N ALA A 20 6.02 2.54 4.25
CA ALA A 20 5.93 1.86 2.95
C ALA A 20 6.69 0.52 2.94
N ALA A 21 7.87 0.46 3.55
CA ALA A 21 8.64 -0.78 3.68
C ALA A 21 7.90 -1.83 4.52
N HIS A 22 7.39 -1.45 5.69
CA HIS A 22 6.60 -2.31 6.55
C HIS A 22 5.32 -2.79 5.86
N ALA A 23 4.61 -1.89 5.17
CA ALA A 23 3.38 -2.22 4.47
C ALA A 23 3.62 -3.24 3.34
N SER A 24 4.70 -3.07 2.56
CA SER A 24 5.07 -4.04 1.53
C SER A 24 5.33 -5.43 2.12
N LEU A 25 6.07 -5.52 3.23
CA LEU A 25 6.40 -6.80 3.85
C LEU A 25 5.17 -7.44 4.50
N ALA A 26 4.38 -6.68 5.24
CA ALA A 26 3.15 -7.17 5.87
C ALA A 26 2.15 -7.68 4.82
N CYS A 27 2.01 -6.97 3.70
CA CYS A 27 1.15 -7.38 2.60
C CYS A 27 1.64 -8.70 1.97
N TYR A 28 2.96 -8.81 1.72
CA TYR A 28 3.54 -10.07 1.25
C TYR A 28 3.26 -11.21 2.22
N LEU A 29 3.56 -11.05 3.52
CA LEU A 29 3.37 -12.11 4.51
C LEU A 29 1.91 -12.57 4.61
N LYS A 30 0.94 -11.65 4.55
CA LYS A 30 -0.49 -11.97 4.61
C LYS A 30 -0.96 -12.74 3.37
N PHE A 31 -0.41 -12.45 2.20
CA PHE A 31 -0.92 -12.97 0.92
C PHE A 31 0.07 -13.86 0.16
N ARG A 32 1.17 -14.30 0.79
CA ARG A 32 2.29 -15.00 0.15
C ARG A 32 1.90 -16.24 -0.66
N ASP A 33 0.82 -16.90 -0.25
CA ASP A 33 0.35 -18.15 -0.85
C ASP A 33 -0.62 -17.90 -2.02
N ALA A 34 -0.96 -16.65 -2.34
CA ALA A 34 -1.78 -16.31 -3.49
C ALA A 34 -0.97 -16.40 -4.81
N PRO A 35 -1.53 -16.98 -5.88
CA PRO A 35 -0.80 -17.18 -7.15
C PRO A 35 -0.33 -15.86 -7.77
N GLU A 36 -1.11 -14.78 -7.61
CA GLU A 36 -0.72 -13.46 -8.07
C GLU A 36 0.54 -12.97 -7.34
N VAL A 37 0.74 -13.28 -6.07
CA VAL A 37 1.97 -12.88 -5.38
C VAL A 37 3.19 -13.59 -5.99
N ALA A 38 3.06 -14.87 -6.35
CA ALA A 38 4.12 -15.61 -7.05
C ALA A 38 4.41 -15.03 -8.44
N GLU A 39 3.39 -14.70 -9.23
CA GLU A 39 3.56 -14.07 -10.56
C GLU A 39 4.20 -12.68 -10.45
N TRP A 40 3.77 -11.87 -9.49
CA TRP A 40 4.35 -10.54 -9.26
C TRP A 40 5.82 -10.62 -8.84
N LEU A 41 6.19 -11.60 -8.01
CA LEU A 41 7.57 -11.89 -7.61
C LEU A 41 8.44 -12.37 -8.77
N ALA A 42 7.89 -13.20 -9.67
CA ALA A 42 8.59 -13.67 -10.86
C ALA A 42 8.79 -12.56 -11.92
N GLY A 43 8.00 -11.49 -11.85
CA GLY A 43 8.11 -10.32 -12.69
C GLY A 43 9.02 -9.21 -12.11
N PRO A 44 8.79 -7.93 -12.46
CA PRO A 44 9.61 -6.81 -11.99
C PRO A 44 9.38 -6.45 -10.52
N PHE A 45 8.53 -7.21 -9.80
CA PHE A 45 8.20 -6.96 -8.40
C PHE A 45 7.75 -5.51 -8.12
N TYR A 46 7.05 -4.93 -9.11
CA TYR A 46 6.79 -3.49 -9.22
C TYR A 46 5.83 -2.99 -8.14
N LYS A 47 6.20 -1.87 -7.51
CA LYS A 47 5.44 -1.21 -6.44
C LYS A 47 5.16 0.23 -6.85
N VAL A 48 3.96 0.70 -6.56
CA VAL A 48 3.56 2.09 -6.73
C VAL A 48 3.27 2.66 -5.35
N VAL A 49 4.08 3.62 -4.92
CA VAL A 49 3.88 4.34 -3.66
C VAL A 49 3.18 5.65 -3.97
N CYS A 50 2.04 5.88 -3.33
CA CYS A 50 1.24 7.07 -3.49
C CYS A 50 1.09 7.80 -2.16
N ARG A 51 0.96 9.12 -2.23
CA ARG A 51 0.50 9.98 -1.13
C ARG A 51 -1.00 10.19 -1.31
N VAL A 52 -1.78 9.93 -0.27
CA VAL A 52 -3.25 10.03 -0.32
C VAL A 52 -3.79 10.83 0.86
N THR A 53 -4.85 11.60 0.63
CA THR A 53 -5.63 12.25 1.68
C THR A 53 -6.33 11.21 2.56
N ASP A 54 -6.81 11.63 3.74
CA ASP A 54 -7.56 10.74 4.63
C ASP A 54 -8.83 10.19 3.96
N ALA A 55 -9.55 11.03 3.21
CA ALA A 55 -10.74 10.59 2.47
C ALA A 55 -10.42 9.56 1.39
N GLU A 56 -9.33 9.75 0.64
CA GLU A 56 -8.85 8.77 -0.34
C GLU A 56 -8.38 7.48 0.31
N PHE A 57 -7.74 7.57 1.47
CA PHE A 57 -7.27 6.42 2.24
C PHE A 57 -8.43 5.55 2.70
N GLU A 58 -9.45 6.15 3.33
CA GLU A 58 -10.68 5.46 3.73
C GLU A 58 -11.39 4.83 2.53
N ARG A 59 -11.53 5.58 1.43
CA ARG A 59 -12.14 5.06 0.20
C ARG A 59 -11.34 3.89 -0.38
N ALA A 60 -10.01 3.96 -0.36
CA ALA A 60 -9.16 2.90 -0.89
C ALA A 60 -9.30 1.60 -0.10
N LYS A 61 -9.57 1.65 1.21
CA LYS A 61 -9.81 0.47 2.04
C LYS A 61 -11.06 -0.33 1.64
N GLU A 62 -11.96 0.24 0.84
CA GLU A 62 -13.06 -0.52 0.21
C GLU A 62 -12.55 -1.53 -0.84
N CYS A 63 -11.34 -1.33 -1.36
CA CYS A 63 -10.69 -2.30 -2.25
C CYS A 63 -10.21 -3.52 -1.44
N PRO A 64 -10.61 -4.75 -1.80
CA PRO A 64 -10.29 -5.95 -1.03
C PRO A 64 -8.79 -6.28 -1.10
N ASP A 65 -8.39 -7.24 -0.27
CA ASP A 65 -7.02 -7.78 -0.19
C ASP A 65 -5.97 -6.72 0.13
N HIS A 66 -6.15 -6.03 1.25
CA HIS A 66 -5.21 -5.06 1.77
C HIS A 66 -4.77 -5.37 3.20
N VAL A 67 -3.71 -4.69 3.60
CA VAL A 67 -3.24 -4.56 4.98
C VAL A 67 -3.18 -3.08 5.33
N VAL A 68 -3.52 -2.75 6.57
CA VAL A 68 -3.36 -1.41 7.13
C VAL A 68 -2.30 -1.46 8.22
N LEU A 69 -1.40 -0.49 8.21
CA LEU A 69 -0.28 -0.38 9.13
C LEU A 69 -0.50 0.82 10.03
N THR A 70 -0.22 0.64 11.31
CA THR A 70 -0.25 1.69 12.34
C THR A 70 1.15 2.00 12.83
N GLU A 71 1.41 3.23 13.28
CA GLU A 71 2.70 3.64 13.84
C GLU A 71 2.57 4.05 15.31
N SER A 72 3.21 3.30 16.20
CA SER A 72 3.20 3.56 17.65
C SER A 72 3.83 4.90 18.03
N ALA A 73 4.89 5.33 17.33
CA ALA A 73 5.54 6.62 17.58
C ALA A 73 4.63 7.82 17.22
N LEU A 74 3.56 7.57 16.45
CA LEU A 74 2.52 8.54 16.09
C LEU A 74 1.20 8.27 16.83
N GLY A 75 1.24 7.59 17.97
CA GLY A 75 0.05 7.31 18.78
C GLY A 75 -0.81 6.16 18.27
N GLY A 76 -0.26 5.26 17.46
CA GLY A 76 -0.97 4.10 16.94
C GLY A 76 -1.92 4.42 15.77
N VAL A 77 -1.78 5.59 15.15
CA VAL A 77 -2.58 5.98 13.99
C VAL A 77 -2.23 5.14 12.77
N GLU A 78 -3.21 4.90 11.90
CA GLU A 78 -2.98 4.31 10.57
C GLU A 78 -2.05 5.24 9.77
N VAL A 79 -1.03 4.68 9.13
CA VAL A 79 -0.01 5.44 8.37
C VAL A 79 0.08 5.02 6.91
N ALA A 80 -0.16 3.74 6.62
CA ALA A 80 -0.10 3.22 5.28
C ALA A 80 -1.03 2.03 5.08
N ALA A 81 -1.43 1.81 3.83
CA ALA A 81 -2.11 0.61 3.39
C ALA A 81 -1.40 0.03 2.18
N ALA A 82 -1.20 -1.29 2.18
CA ALA A 82 -0.66 -2.00 1.03
C ALA A 82 -1.67 -3.01 0.51
N PHE A 83 -1.77 -3.11 -0.80
CA PHE A 83 -2.79 -3.89 -1.48
C PHE A 83 -2.13 -5.02 -2.26
N ARG A 84 -2.69 -6.23 -2.16
CA ARG A 84 -2.20 -7.42 -2.87
C ARG A 84 -2.05 -7.11 -4.37
N PRO A 85 -0.93 -7.51 -4.99
CA PRO A 85 -0.71 -7.32 -6.41
C PRO A 85 -1.85 -7.94 -7.23
N ARG A 86 -2.29 -7.23 -8.26
CA ARG A 86 -3.36 -7.66 -9.18
C ARG A 86 -3.13 -7.12 -10.59
N ALA A 87 -3.65 -7.83 -11.58
CA ALA A 87 -3.57 -7.44 -12.99
C ALA A 87 -4.37 -6.18 -13.27
N GLU A 88 -5.61 -6.12 -12.77
CA GLU A 88 -6.55 -5.01 -12.96
C GLU A 88 -6.81 -4.27 -11.64
N TRP A 89 -6.73 -2.95 -11.70
CA TRP A 89 -6.96 -2.06 -10.55
C TRP A 89 -8.22 -1.24 -10.75
N PRO A 90 -8.95 -0.91 -9.66
CA PRO A 90 -9.99 0.10 -9.72
C PRO A 90 -9.42 1.40 -10.32
N LYS A 91 -10.19 2.03 -11.20
CA LYS A 91 -9.76 3.21 -11.97
C LYS A 91 -9.18 4.32 -11.08
N ALA A 92 -9.71 4.50 -9.86
CA ALA A 92 -9.23 5.48 -8.89
C ALA A 92 -7.72 5.34 -8.57
N PHE A 93 -7.18 4.11 -8.52
CA PHE A 93 -5.77 3.87 -8.19
C PHE A 93 -4.79 4.44 -9.23
N ALA A 94 -5.23 4.64 -10.46
CA ALA A 94 -4.41 5.29 -11.50
C ALA A 94 -4.26 6.81 -11.28
N PHE A 95 -5.12 7.42 -10.45
CA PHE A 95 -5.16 8.86 -10.23
C PHE A 95 -4.59 9.30 -8.88
N TYR A 96 -4.28 8.36 -7.98
CA TYR A 96 -3.59 8.71 -6.73
C TYR A 96 -2.22 9.33 -7.03
N ARG A 97 -1.91 10.42 -6.31
CA ARG A 97 -0.66 11.16 -6.48
C ARG A 97 0.52 10.28 -6.08
N LEU A 98 1.51 10.14 -6.97
CA LEU A 98 2.75 9.44 -6.65
C LEU A 98 3.48 10.12 -5.49
N TYR A 99 4.04 9.31 -4.59
CA TYR A 99 4.93 9.79 -3.54
C TYR A 99 6.30 10.07 -4.19
N LYS A 100 6.58 11.34 -4.48
CA LYS A 100 7.83 11.85 -5.09
C LYS A 100 8.44 12.92 -4.22
#